data_AF-A0A7X1JCG9-F1
#
_entry.id   AF-A0A7X1JCG9-F1
#
_cell.length_a   1.000
_cell.length_b   1.000
_cell.length_c   1.000
_cell.angle_alpha   90.00
_cell.angle_beta   90.00
_cell.angle_gamma   90.00
#
_symmetry.space_group_name_H-M   'P 1'
#
loop_
_entity.id
_entity.type
_entity.pdbx_description
1 polymer ?
#
loop_
_entity_poly.entity_id
_entity_poly.type
_entity_poly.pdbx_seq_one_letter_code
_entity_poly.pdbx_strand_id
1 'polypeptide(L)'
;MSYDLAVWEGERPADDKAAGRAFNDLYDRLIDAEVGRPPTERIAAYVAALLERWCDLTEDDDDTSPWSTGPLIGEARGPLIYFPMRWSMAEEASAFAADVAQSMGLVCFDPQLNKLRP
;
A
#
# COMPACT_ATOMS: atom_id res chain seq x y z
N MET A 1 -11.00 -12.57 5.07
CA MET A 1 -10.18 -11.61 5.84
C MET A 1 -9.04 -11.19 4.93
N SER A 2 -8.80 -9.88 4.78
CA SER A 2 -7.66 -9.34 4.03
C SER A 2 -6.55 -8.94 5.00
N TYR A 3 -5.34 -8.79 4.46
CA TYR A 3 -4.20 -8.18 5.12
C TYR A 3 -3.85 -6.92 4.35
N ASP A 4 -3.78 -5.78 5.02
CA ASP A 4 -3.68 -4.49 4.34
C ASP A 4 -2.31 -3.87 4.59
N LEU A 5 -1.83 -3.05 3.66
CA LEU A 5 -0.67 -2.19 3.89
C LEU A 5 -0.99 -0.76 3.50
N ALA A 6 -0.36 0.15 4.22
CA ALA A 6 -0.37 1.56 3.90
C ALA A 6 1.04 2.00 3.48
N VAL A 7 1.15 2.59 2.29
CA VAL A 7 2.41 3.12 1.79
C VAL A 7 2.22 4.56 1.33
N TRP A 8 3.08 5.47 1.79
CA TRP A 8 2.98 6.88 1.43
C TRP A 8 4.32 7.58 1.24
N GLU A 9 4.27 8.72 0.55
CA GLU A 9 5.39 9.65 0.42
C GLU A 9 5.57 10.53 1.66
N GLY A 10 6.81 10.69 2.12
CA GLY A 10 7.15 11.64 3.16
C GLY A 10 8.36 11.19 3.98
N GLU A 11 8.68 11.97 5.00
CA GLU A 11 9.70 11.57 5.97
C GLU A 11 9.21 10.37 6.79
N ARG A 12 10.11 9.39 6.98
CA ARG A 12 9.82 8.22 7.81
C ARG A 12 9.57 8.68 9.26
N PRO A 13 8.41 8.36 9.86
CA PRO A 13 8.12 8.67 11.25
C PRO A 13 9.17 8.07 12.20
N ALA A 14 9.41 8.74 13.32
CA ALA A 14 10.43 8.33 14.29
C ALA A 14 10.14 6.98 14.98
N ASP A 15 8.86 6.63 15.13
CA ASP A 15 8.41 5.40 15.77
C ASP A 15 7.04 4.94 15.24
N ASP A 16 6.67 3.71 15.58
CA ASP A 16 5.41 3.08 15.19
C ASP A 16 4.17 3.88 15.64
N LYS A 17 4.24 4.53 16.80
CA LYS A 17 3.14 5.33 17.34
C LYS A 17 2.94 6.60 16.51
N ALA A 18 4.02 7.23 16.08
CA ALA A 18 4.00 8.39 15.18
C ALA A 18 3.53 7.98 13.78
N ALA A 19 3.93 6.81 13.30
CA ALA A 19 3.45 6.26 12.04
C ALA A 19 1.95 5.99 12.05
N GLY A 20 1.41 5.38 13.11
CA GLY A 20 -0.04 5.17 13.24
C GLY A 20 -0.84 6.48 13.24
N ARG A 21 -0.33 7.53 13.89
CA ARG A 21 -0.97 8.87 13.82
C ARG A 21 -0.93 9.46 12.42
N ALA A 22 0.25 9.41 11.77
CA ALA A 22 0.41 9.91 10.41
C ALA A 22 -0.49 9.16 9.41
N PHE A 23 -0.61 7.84 9.55
CA PHE A 23 -1.50 7.01 8.74
C PHE A 23 -2.96 7.43 8.91
N ASN A 24 -3.46 7.52 10.16
CA ASN A 24 -4.85 7.95 10.40
C ASN A 24 -5.12 9.34 9.79
N ASP A 25 -4.22 10.30 10.02
CA ASP A 25 -4.36 11.65 9.47
C ASP A 25 -4.36 11.65 7.92
N LEU A 26 -3.59 10.76 7.28
CA LEU A 26 -3.57 10.63 5.82
C LEU A 26 -4.83 9.93 5.31
N TYR A 27 -5.28 8.88 5.99
CA TYR A 27 -6.46 8.10 5.64
C TYR A 27 -7.70 8.99 5.65
N ASP A 28 -7.94 9.71 6.75
CA ASP A 28 -9.07 10.63 6.91
C ASP A 28 -9.09 11.71 5.82
N ARG A 29 -7.90 12.19 5.41
CA ARG A 29 -7.78 13.27 4.42
C ARG A 29 -7.85 12.83 2.97
N LEU A 30 -7.53 11.57 2.66
CA LEU A 30 -7.32 11.11 1.28
C LEU A 30 -8.25 9.98 0.87
N ILE A 31 -8.53 9.05 1.78
CA ILE A 31 -9.39 7.88 1.52
C ILE A 31 -10.85 8.24 1.82
N ASP A 32 -11.11 8.85 2.99
CA ASP A 32 -12.47 9.23 3.41
C ASP A 32 -12.95 10.55 2.79
N ALA A 33 -12.10 11.21 1.98
CA ALA A 33 -12.47 12.43 1.28
C ALA A 33 -13.47 12.17 0.14
N GLU A 34 -14.50 13.00 0.06
CA GLU A 34 -15.56 12.89 -0.97
C GLU A 34 -15.01 13.03 -2.41
N VAL A 35 -13.93 13.80 -2.58
CA VAL A 35 -13.25 13.97 -3.86
C VAL A 35 -11.91 13.24 -3.85
N GLY A 36 -11.84 12.13 -4.59
CA GLY A 36 -10.61 11.38 -4.78
C GLY A 36 -9.55 12.20 -5.52
N ARG A 37 -8.32 12.19 -5.01
CA ARG A 37 -7.16 12.78 -5.69
C ARG A 37 -6.46 11.73 -6.54
N PRO A 38 -5.99 12.08 -7.76
CA PRO A 38 -5.19 11.15 -8.54
C PRO A 38 -3.91 10.78 -7.77
N PRO A 39 -3.39 9.55 -7.93
CA PRO A 39 -2.11 9.15 -7.37
C PRO A 39 -0.98 10.07 -7.85
N THR A 40 -0.01 10.31 -6.99
CA THR A 40 1.24 10.95 -7.40
C THR A 40 2.07 10.02 -8.29
N GLU A 41 3.01 10.58 -9.04
CA GLU A 41 3.91 9.81 -9.91
C GLU A 41 4.71 8.75 -9.15
N ARG A 42 5.15 9.04 -7.91
CA ARG A 42 5.92 8.07 -7.11
C ARG A 42 5.05 6.90 -6.62
N ILE A 43 3.81 7.17 -6.20
CA ILE A 43 2.87 6.10 -5.83
C ILE A 43 2.47 5.27 -7.06
N ALA A 44 2.26 5.91 -8.22
CA ALA A 44 2.00 5.19 -9.46
C ALA A 44 3.19 4.29 -9.85
N ALA A 45 4.43 4.77 -9.71
CA ALA A 45 5.64 3.98 -9.94
C ALA A 45 5.78 2.82 -8.95
N TYR A 46 5.44 3.04 -7.68
CA TYR A 46 5.40 1.99 -6.66
C TYR A 46 4.41 0.88 -7.04
N VAL A 47 3.19 1.25 -7.44
CA VAL A 47 2.18 0.27 -7.92
C VAL A 47 2.69 -0.49 -9.13
N ALA A 48 3.27 0.20 -10.12
CA ALA A 48 3.83 -0.46 -11.30
C ALA A 48 4.90 -1.51 -10.92
N ALA A 49 5.78 -1.20 -9.98
CA ALA A 49 6.80 -2.14 -9.49
C ALA A 49 6.20 -3.34 -8.74
N LEU A 50 5.10 -3.17 -8.01
CA LEU A 50 4.37 -4.32 -7.45
C LEU A 50 3.81 -5.22 -8.56
N LEU A 51 3.27 -4.59 -9.61
CA LEU A 51 2.64 -5.28 -10.73
C LEU A 51 3.63 -5.98 -11.67
N GLU A 52 4.93 -5.65 -11.60
CA GLU A 52 5.98 -6.39 -12.31
C GLU A 52 6.13 -7.83 -11.81
N ARG A 53 5.80 -8.09 -10.54
CA ARG A 53 5.91 -9.42 -9.93
C ARG A 53 4.60 -10.21 -10.00
N TRP A 54 3.48 -9.55 -9.72
CA TRP A 54 2.16 -10.15 -9.75
C TRP A 54 1.21 -9.29 -10.56
N CYS A 55 0.51 -9.87 -11.52
CA CYS A 55 -0.46 -9.14 -12.31
C CYS A 55 -1.55 -8.52 -11.42
N ASP A 56 -2.23 -7.53 -11.98
CA ASP A 56 -3.39 -6.93 -11.35
C ASP A 56 -4.49 -7.98 -11.19
N LEU A 57 -5.28 -7.89 -10.12
CA LEU A 57 -6.39 -8.81 -9.88
C LEU A 57 -7.41 -8.82 -11.04
N THR A 58 -7.56 -7.69 -11.73
CA THR A 58 -8.47 -7.58 -12.89
C THR A 58 -7.99 -8.36 -14.11
N GLU A 59 -6.73 -8.82 -14.12
CA GLU A 59 -6.08 -9.57 -15.20
C GLU A 59 -5.63 -10.98 -14.74
N ASP A 60 -6.02 -11.41 -13.55
CA ASP A 60 -5.56 -12.66 -12.93
C ASP A 60 -6.52 -13.83 -13.21
N ASP A 61 -6.33 -14.47 -14.36
CA ASP A 61 -7.08 -15.67 -14.74
C ASP A 61 -6.64 -16.93 -13.95
N ASP A 62 -5.40 -16.94 -13.42
CA ASP A 62 -4.76 -18.10 -12.78
C ASP A 62 -4.85 -18.11 -11.24
N ASP A 63 -5.56 -17.14 -10.63
CA ASP A 63 -5.70 -16.96 -9.17
C ASP A 63 -4.35 -16.83 -8.42
N THR A 64 -3.36 -16.22 -9.08
CA THR A 64 -1.99 -16.04 -8.60
C THR A 64 -1.72 -14.67 -7.99
N SER A 65 -2.64 -13.73 -8.13
CA SER A 65 -2.50 -12.37 -7.62
C SER A 65 -2.71 -12.35 -6.11
N PRO A 66 -1.80 -11.70 -5.35
CA PRO A 66 -1.96 -11.56 -3.92
C PRO A 66 -2.96 -10.44 -3.57
N TRP A 67 -3.39 -9.63 -4.52
CA TRP A 67 -4.28 -8.49 -4.26
C TRP A 67 -5.72 -8.97 -4.01
N SER A 68 -6.43 -8.33 -3.08
CA SER A 68 -7.85 -8.63 -2.80
C SER A 68 -8.82 -7.70 -3.52
N THR A 69 -8.32 -6.63 -4.12
CA THR A 69 -9.07 -5.68 -4.92
C THR A 69 -8.26 -5.28 -6.16
N GLY A 70 -8.97 -4.82 -7.18
CA GLY A 70 -8.38 -4.39 -8.44
C GLY A 70 -9.25 -3.35 -9.16
N PRO A 71 -8.67 -2.47 -10.00
CA PRO A 71 -7.24 -2.41 -10.26
C PRO A 71 -6.48 -1.81 -9.07
N LEU A 72 -5.28 -2.30 -8.79
CA LEU A 72 -4.48 -1.96 -7.61
C LEU A 72 -4.17 -0.46 -7.56
N ILE A 73 -3.98 0.18 -8.71
CA ILE A 73 -3.79 1.64 -8.81
C ILE A 73 -5.03 2.43 -8.35
N GLY A 74 -6.22 1.81 -8.36
CA GLY A 74 -7.47 2.38 -7.86
C GLY A 74 -7.49 2.57 -6.34
N GLU A 75 -6.62 1.86 -5.62
CA GLU A 75 -6.44 1.98 -4.16
C GLU A 75 -5.54 3.16 -3.75
N ALA A 76 -4.96 3.85 -4.73
CA ALA A 76 -4.08 4.99 -4.49
C ALA A 76 -4.85 6.33 -4.55
N ARG A 77 -4.56 7.20 -3.57
CA ARG A 77 -5.10 8.55 -3.44
C ARG A 77 -3.99 9.54 -3.13
N GLY A 78 -3.62 10.37 -4.11
CA GLY A 78 -2.52 11.31 -3.93
C GLY A 78 -1.22 10.61 -3.51
N PRO A 79 -0.56 11.03 -2.41
CA PRO A 79 0.71 10.45 -1.97
C PRO A 79 0.55 9.19 -1.11
N LEU A 80 -0.64 8.59 -1.02
CA LEU A 80 -0.94 7.40 -0.22
C LEU A 80 -1.50 6.31 -1.13
N ILE A 81 -1.11 5.07 -0.87
CA ILE A 81 -1.87 3.88 -1.26
C ILE A 81 -2.20 3.06 -0.02
N TYR A 82 -3.45 2.62 0.07
CA TYR A 82 -3.91 1.69 1.11
C TYR A 82 -4.59 0.53 0.42
N PHE A 83 -3.98 -0.66 0.45
CA PHE A 83 -4.41 -1.76 -0.42
C PHE A 83 -4.50 -3.09 0.35
N PRO A 84 -5.55 -3.89 0.09
CA PRO A 84 -5.76 -5.18 0.70
C PRO A 84 -5.11 -6.34 -0.09
N MET A 85 -4.57 -7.31 0.64
CA MET A 85 -4.00 -8.56 0.13
C MET A 85 -4.75 -9.77 0.67
N ARG A 86 -4.72 -10.87 -0.09
CA ARG A 86 -5.25 -12.17 0.31
C ARG A 86 -4.41 -12.71 1.46
N TRP A 87 -5.07 -13.10 2.55
CA TRP A 87 -4.38 -13.57 3.76
C TRP A 87 -3.41 -14.73 3.50
N SER A 88 -3.75 -15.64 2.58
CA SER A 88 -2.92 -16.79 2.20
C SER A 88 -1.58 -16.41 1.55
N MET A 89 -1.47 -15.21 0.98
CA MET A 89 -0.28 -14.73 0.27
C MET A 89 0.37 -13.52 0.96
N ALA A 90 -0.26 -13.01 2.04
CA ALA A 90 0.10 -11.76 2.67
C ALA A 90 1.52 -11.76 3.27
N GLU A 91 2.03 -12.89 3.75
CA GLU A 91 3.38 -12.96 4.30
C GLU A 91 4.44 -12.57 3.26
N GLU A 92 4.41 -13.24 2.10
CA GLU A 92 5.33 -12.98 0.99
C GLU A 92 5.05 -11.62 0.33
N ALA A 93 3.78 -11.34 0.02
CA ALA A 93 3.40 -10.11 -0.68
C ALA A 93 3.68 -8.86 0.16
N SER A 94 3.38 -8.87 1.46
CA SER A 94 3.64 -7.73 2.34
C SER A 94 5.14 -7.49 2.57
N ALA A 95 5.95 -8.54 2.61
CA ALA A 95 7.40 -8.41 2.71
C ALA A 95 7.97 -7.77 1.45
N PHE A 96 7.60 -8.28 0.27
CA PHE A 96 8.02 -7.71 -1.00
C PHE A 96 7.56 -6.25 -1.17
N ALA A 97 6.31 -5.95 -0.83
CA ALA A 97 5.78 -4.60 -0.89
C ALA A 97 6.57 -3.62 0.00
N ALA A 98 6.92 -4.03 1.22
CA ALA A 98 7.78 -3.25 2.10
C ALA A 98 9.17 -3.02 1.52
N ASP A 99 9.82 -4.05 0.97
CA ASP A 99 11.15 -3.93 0.35
C ASP A 99 11.15 -2.96 -0.84
N VAL A 100 10.11 -3.03 -1.70
CA VAL A 100 9.94 -2.09 -2.82
C VAL A 100 9.74 -0.67 -2.30
N ALA A 101 8.90 -0.48 -1.27
CA ALA A 101 8.66 0.82 -0.66
C ALA A 101 9.96 1.41 -0.09
N GLN A 102 10.74 0.60 0.63
CA GLN A 102 12.05 0.99 1.17
C GLN A 102 13.01 1.42 0.05
N SER A 103 13.08 0.65 -1.04
CA SER A 103 13.96 0.97 -2.18
C SER A 103 13.62 2.30 -2.86
N MET A 104 12.35 2.72 -2.77
CA MET A 104 11.85 3.98 -3.32
C MET A 104 11.82 5.13 -2.31
N GLY A 105 12.29 4.90 -1.08
CA GLY A 105 12.27 5.89 0.00
C GLY A 105 10.85 6.24 0.47
N LEU A 106 9.90 5.31 0.31
CA LEU A 106 8.53 5.45 0.78
C LEU A 106 8.41 4.93 2.22
N VAL A 107 7.38 5.40 2.93
CA VAL A 107 7.05 4.88 4.25
C VAL A 107 6.08 3.73 4.08
N CYS A 108 6.41 2.56 4.63
CA CYS A 108 5.52 1.40 4.67
C CYS A 108 5.09 1.12 6.11
N PHE A 109 3.78 1.06 6.32
CA PHE A 109 3.16 0.81 7.62
C PHE A 109 2.17 -0.34 7.51
N ASP A 110 2.14 -1.11 8.59
CA ASP A 110 1.33 -2.30 8.75
C ASP A 110 0.24 -2.04 9.80
N PRO A 111 -1.01 -1.80 9.38
CA PRO A 111 -2.11 -1.49 10.29
C PRO A 111 -2.44 -2.64 11.24
N GLN A 112 -2.27 -3.89 10.81
CA GLN A 112 -2.59 -5.08 11.61
C GLN A 112 -1.59 -5.26 12.74
N LEU A 113 -0.31 -4.98 12.46
CA LEU A 113 0.77 -5.05 13.45
C LEU A 113 1.03 -3.71 14.15
N ASN A 114 0.37 -2.63 13.69
CA ASN A 114 0.54 -1.25 14.13
C ASN A 114 2.02 -0.85 14.19
N LYS A 115 2.76 -1.12 13.11
CA LYS A 115 4.22 -0.91 13.05
C LYS A 115 4.71 -0.48 11.68
N LEU A 116 5.85 0.20 11.66
CA LEU A 116 6.61 0.43 10.45
C LEU A 116 7.21 -0.87 9.93
N ARG A 117 7.13 -1.08 8.62
CA ARG A 117 7.86 -2.14 7.93
C ARG A 117 9.25 -1.63 7.52
N PRO A 118 10.27 -2.50 7.43
CA PRO A 118 11.61 -2.11 6.98
C PRO A 118 11.55 -1.28 5.71
#